data_AF-A0A7W1VVZ6-F1
#
_entry.id   AF-A0A7W1VVZ6-F1
#
_cell.length_a   1.000
_cell.length_b   1.000
_cell.length_c   1.000
_cell.angle_alpha   90.00
_cell.angle_beta   90.00
_cell.angle_gamma   90.00
#
_symmetry.space_group_name_H-M   'P 1'
#
loop_
_entity.id
_entity.type
_entity.pdbx_description
1 polymer ?
#
loop_
_entity_poly.entity_id
_entity_poly.type
_entity_poly.pdbx_seq_one_letter_code
_entity_poly.pdbx_strand_id
1 'polypeptide(L)'
;MASQTHDLVVIGGGPGGYVAAIRAAQLGLNVACIEKESALGGTCLRVGCIPSKALLESSERYVEAKSSFAAHGIKVGDVQLDLGTMLKRKDQIVTTLTKGIDGLFKKNKITRYIGTGKITGAGSVLAETKEGPVEISAKHIIIATGSKPTVLSGIELSGNRVGTSTEALTYETVPRHLVVIGAGYIGLELGSVWQRLGAKVTVVEFLDRILPGMDREIADDAQKIFQKQGLEFRLKQRVLSAKAVGEKCTVELDGNEFIECDHVLVAVGRMPNTEGLGVEGLDIKRDKRGTIEVNDHFQTSVPGIYAIGDVIRGPMLAHKAEEEGVACVEFIVNGYGHVNYDAIPGVCYTHPEIASVGKTEEQLKENWIAYRKGVFPFMANGRARALGDTEGKVKILADEKTDRILGVHIIGPRAGDLIAEAAVAIAFSASAEDLFRCSHAHPTLSETLKEAALAVHGQALHI
;
A
#
# COMPACT_ATOMS: atom_id res chain seq x y z
N MET A 1 27.75 -16.31 27.19
CA MET A 1 26.31 -16.30 27.50
C MET A 1 25.69 -17.48 26.79
N ALA A 2 24.66 -18.15 27.33
CA ALA A 2 24.06 -19.31 26.67
C ALA A 2 23.27 -18.84 25.42
N SER A 3 23.57 -19.43 24.26
CA SER A 3 22.86 -19.16 23.00
C SER A 3 21.40 -19.63 23.11
N GLN A 4 20.46 -18.79 22.67
CA GLN A 4 19.04 -19.14 22.59
C GLN A 4 18.76 -19.91 21.31
N THR A 5 17.91 -20.94 21.34
CA THR A 5 17.65 -21.80 20.18
C THR A 5 16.18 -21.76 19.79
N HIS A 6 15.90 -21.57 18.50
CA HIS A 6 14.57 -21.61 17.89
C HIS A 6 14.58 -22.44 16.62
N ASP A 7 13.42 -22.94 16.18
CA ASP A 7 13.32 -23.59 14.87
C ASP A 7 13.35 -22.54 13.75
N LEU A 8 12.69 -21.42 13.99
CA LEU A 8 12.55 -20.30 13.05
C LEU A 8 12.77 -18.96 13.75
N VAL A 9 13.58 -18.09 13.13
CA VAL A 9 13.70 -16.67 13.50
C VAL A 9 13.18 -15.80 12.36
N VAL A 10 12.31 -14.85 12.67
CA VAL A 10 11.86 -13.80 11.75
C VAL A 10 12.51 -12.48 12.12
N ILE A 11 13.13 -11.78 11.16
CA ILE A 11 13.71 -10.45 11.35
C ILE A 11 12.77 -9.41 10.72
N GLY A 12 12.08 -8.65 11.57
CA GLY A 12 11.07 -7.66 11.21
C GLY A 12 9.66 -8.06 11.63
N GLY A 13 8.98 -7.19 12.36
CA GLY A 13 7.62 -7.39 12.89
C GLY A 13 6.54 -6.70 12.06
N GLY A 14 6.77 -6.44 10.77
CA GLY A 14 5.77 -5.93 9.83
C GLY A 14 4.75 -6.99 9.35
N PRO A 15 3.80 -6.64 8.46
CA PRO A 15 2.75 -7.56 7.98
C PRO A 15 3.25 -8.95 7.62
N GLY A 16 4.19 -9.07 6.68
CA GLY A 16 4.74 -10.38 6.32
C GLY A 16 5.46 -11.08 7.48
N GLY A 17 6.20 -10.34 8.30
CA GLY A 17 6.98 -10.91 9.40
C GLY A 17 6.12 -11.44 10.55
N TYR A 18 5.18 -10.65 11.07
CA TYR A 18 4.32 -11.12 12.16
C TYR A 18 3.35 -12.21 11.69
N VAL A 19 2.87 -12.16 10.43
CA VAL A 19 2.02 -13.23 9.87
C VAL A 19 2.82 -14.52 9.71
N ALA A 20 4.04 -14.46 9.16
CA ALA A 20 4.93 -15.62 9.06
C ALA A 20 5.20 -16.23 10.45
N ALA A 21 5.52 -15.40 11.45
CA ALA A 21 5.78 -15.88 12.80
C ALA A 21 4.56 -16.58 13.41
N ILE A 22 3.35 -16.03 13.24
CA ILE A 22 2.09 -16.65 13.68
C ILE A 22 1.84 -17.97 12.95
N ARG A 23 1.98 -18.00 11.63
CA ARG A 23 1.75 -19.21 10.83
C ARG A 23 2.73 -20.32 11.23
N ALA A 24 4.00 -19.98 11.46
CA ALA A 24 5.02 -20.93 11.87
C ALA A 24 4.74 -21.54 13.24
N ALA A 25 4.31 -20.72 14.21
CA ALA A 25 3.92 -21.20 15.53
C ALA A 25 2.67 -22.11 15.46
N GLN A 26 1.69 -21.78 14.61
CA GLN A 26 0.52 -22.64 14.37
C GLN A 26 0.88 -23.99 13.75
N LEU A 27 1.94 -24.05 12.96
CA LEU A 27 2.49 -25.27 12.36
C LEU A 27 3.48 -26.01 13.28
N GLY A 28 3.58 -25.59 14.55
CA GLY A 28 4.29 -26.33 15.59
C GLY A 28 5.77 -25.96 15.76
N LEU A 29 6.27 -24.93 15.06
CA LEU A 29 7.65 -24.47 15.22
C LEU A 29 7.82 -23.65 16.52
N ASN A 30 8.98 -23.77 17.16
CA ASN A 30 9.45 -22.80 18.13
C ASN A 30 9.95 -21.55 17.39
N VAL A 31 9.27 -20.42 17.57
CA VAL A 31 9.48 -19.19 16.78
C VAL A 31 9.97 -18.04 17.63
N ALA A 32 10.96 -17.33 17.11
CA ALA A 32 11.32 -16.00 17.57
C ALA A 32 11.11 -14.93 16.50
N CYS A 33 10.80 -13.71 16.92
CA CYS A 33 10.72 -12.52 16.08
C CYS A 33 11.58 -11.41 16.67
N ILE A 34 12.44 -10.81 15.84
CA ILE A 34 13.29 -9.68 16.21
C ILE A 34 12.72 -8.42 15.57
N GLU A 35 12.38 -7.43 16.40
CA GLU A 35 11.85 -6.13 15.94
C GLU A 35 12.54 -5.02 16.72
N LYS A 36 13.16 -4.07 16.01
CA LYS A 36 13.87 -2.94 16.61
C LYS A 36 12.90 -1.96 17.28
N GLU A 37 11.70 -1.90 16.75
CA GLU A 37 10.63 -1.04 17.21
C GLU A 37 9.95 -1.58 18.48
N SER A 38 9.56 -0.67 19.38
CA SER A 38 8.85 -1.05 20.62
C SER A 38 7.45 -1.62 20.37
N ALA A 39 6.79 -1.23 19.27
CA ALA A 39 5.51 -1.75 18.83
C ALA A 39 5.65 -2.55 17.53
N LEU A 40 5.00 -3.71 17.45
CA LEU A 40 4.91 -4.56 16.25
C LEU A 40 4.02 -3.91 15.16
N GLY A 41 3.92 -4.57 14.00
CA GLY A 41 3.09 -4.15 12.86
C GLY A 41 3.83 -3.37 11.78
N GLY A 42 5.11 -3.07 12.00
CA GLY A 42 6.02 -2.47 11.02
C GLY A 42 5.49 -1.17 10.40
N THR A 43 5.91 -0.89 9.16
CA THR A 43 5.53 0.32 8.42
C THR A 43 4.02 0.45 8.26
N CYS A 44 3.33 -0.62 7.83
CA CYS A 44 1.92 -0.54 7.46
C CYS A 44 1.03 -0.14 8.64
N LEU A 45 1.24 -0.73 9.82
CA LEU A 45 0.42 -0.40 10.98
C LEU A 45 0.85 0.91 11.65
N ARG A 46 2.15 1.19 11.76
CA ARG A 46 2.62 2.31 12.57
C ARG A 46 2.68 3.65 11.84
N VAL A 47 3.14 3.64 10.58
CA VAL A 47 3.53 4.85 9.83
C VAL A 47 3.15 4.76 8.35
N GLY A 48 2.10 4.00 8.03
CA GLY A 48 1.70 3.70 6.65
C GLY A 48 0.19 3.54 6.49
N CYS A 49 -0.25 2.33 6.14
CA CYS A 49 -1.65 1.99 5.81
C CYS A 49 -2.66 2.48 6.86
N ILE A 50 -2.56 2.01 8.10
CA ILE A 50 -3.57 2.29 9.13
C ILE A 50 -3.65 3.79 9.46
N PRO A 51 -2.55 4.50 9.73
CA PRO A 51 -2.64 5.92 10.05
C PRO A 51 -3.12 6.76 8.86
N SER A 52 -2.72 6.44 7.62
CA SER A 52 -3.24 7.16 6.43
C SER A 52 -4.74 6.95 6.25
N LYS A 53 -5.24 5.71 6.38
CA LYS A 53 -6.67 5.40 6.22
C LYS A 53 -7.52 6.04 7.31
N ALA A 54 -7.00 6.11 8.54
CA ALA A 54 -7.68 6.82 9.62
C ALA A 54 -7.85 8.32 9.31
N LEU A 55 -6.83 8.96 8.74
CA LEU A 55 -6.89 10.38 8.35
C LEU A 55 -7.74 10.61 7.10
N LEU A 56 -7.67 9.72 6.11
CA LEU A 56 -8.52 9.76 4.91
C LEU A 56 -9.99 9.75 5.30
N GLU A 57 -10.41 8.77 6.12
CA GLU A 57 -11.79 8.67 6.59
C GLU A 57 -12.22 9.93 7.36
N SER A 58 -11.39 10.42 8.30
CA SER A 58 -11.75 11.61 9.08
C SER A 58 -11.79 12.90 8.24
N SER A 59 -10.89 13.06 7.26
CA SER A 59 -10.88 14.22 6.36
C SER A 59 -12.04 14.19 5.36
N GLU A 60 -12.48 13.00 4.93
CA GLU A 60 -13.65 12.82 4.07
C GLU A 60 -14.93 13.21 4.80
N ARG A 61 -15.13 12.71 6.02
CA ARG A 61 -16.28 13.08 6.87
C ARG A 61 -16.34 14.59 7.12
N TYR A 62 -15.19 15.24 7.30
CA TYR A 62 -15.12 16.70 7.46
C TYR A 62 -15.65 17.42 6.21
N VAL A 63 -15.24 17.00 5.01
CA VAL A 63 -15.70 17.61 3.75
C VAL A 63 -17.15 17.28 3.44
N GLU A 64 -17.61 16.04 3.70
CA GLU A 64 -19.01 15.65 3.56
C GLU A 64 -19.93 16.52 4.42
N ALA A 65 -19.58 16.72 5.70
CA ALA A 65 -20.33 17.56 6.62
C ALA A 65 -20.40 19.01 6.14
N LYS A 66 -19.29 19.53 5.59
CA LYS A 66 -19.17 20.91 5.13
C LYS A 66 -19.90 21.18 3.80
N SER A 67 -19.90 20.23 2.88
CA SER A 67 -20.25 20.48 1.47
C SER A 67 -21.33 19.57 0.90
N SER A 68 -21.56 18.38 1.47
CA SER A 68 -22.43 17.35 0.88
C SER A 68 -23.74 17.15 1.64
N PHE A 69 -23.74 17.33 2.97
CA PHE A 69 -24.90 17.06 3.83
C PHE A 69 -26.17 17.83 3.45
N ALA A 70 -26.03 19.05 2.92
CA ALA A 70 -27.17 19.86 2.47
C ALA A 70 -27.98 19.16 1.36
N ALA A 71 -27.32 18.41 0.45
CA ALA A 71 -28.00 17.66 -0.59
C ALA A 71 -28.85 16.50 -0.04
N HIS A 72 -28.54 16.02 1.17
CA HIS A 72 -29.32 15.02 1.90
C HIS A 72 -30.40 15.63 2.80
N GLY A 73 -30.61 16.96 2.73
CA GLY A 73 -31.55 17.67 3.60
C GLY A 73 -31.05 17.85 5.04
N ILE A 74 -29.77 17.57 5.31
CA ILE A 74 -29.16 17.75 6.61
C ILE A 74 -28.55 19.15 6.68
N LYS A 75 -29.04 19.97 7.61
CA LYS A 75 -28.52 21.31 7.86
C LYS A 75 -27.63 21.27 9.10
N VAL A 76 -26.37 21.65 8.92
CA VAL A 76 -25.39 21.80 10.01
C VAL A 76 -24.98 23.27 10.14
N GLY A 77 -24.53 23.66 11.33
CA GLY A 77 -23.90 24.96 11.55
C GLY A 77 -22.49 25.01 10.95
N ASP A 78 -21.66 25.94 11.44
CA ASP A 78 -20.25 26.00 11.04
C ASP A 78 -19.50 24.74 11.51
N VAL A 79 -18.88 24.02 10.55
CA VAL A 79 -18.15 22.78 10.80
C VAL A 79 -16.68 23.11 11.03
N GLN A 80 -16.24 22.95 12.28
CA GLN A 80 -14.88 23.30 12.70
C GLN A 80 -13.96 22.08 12.74
N LEU A 81 -12.71 22.27 12.34
CA LEU A 81 -11.66 21.25 12.42
C LEU A 81 -10.98 21.28 13.79
N ASP A 82 -11.03 20.18 14.52
CA ASP A 82 -10.13 19.89 15.64
C ASP A 82 -9.09 18.85 15.19
N LEU A 83 -7.95 19.36 14.70
CA LEU A 83 -6.86 18.52 14.21
C LEU A 83 -6.22 17.68 15.33
N GLY A 84 -6.12 18.23 16.54
CA GLY A 84 -5.55 17.52 17.69
C GLY A 84 -6.36 16.27 18.04
N THR A 85 -7.68 16.39 18.04
CA THR A 85 -8.58 15.23 18.23
C THR A 85 -8.48 14.23 17.09
N MET A 86 -8.38 14.68 15.83
CA MET A 86 -8.21 13.80 14.66
C MET A 86 -6.91 12.97 14.75
N LEU A 87 -5.78 13.62 15.06
CA LEU A 87 -4.48 12.94 15.21
C LEU A 87 -4.49 11.97 16.39
N LYS A 88 -5.07 12.37 17.53
CA LYS A 88 -5.20 11.49 18.71
C LYS A 88 -6.03 10.24 18.41
N ARG A 89 -7.12 10.38 17.64
CA ARG A 89 -7.93 9.24 17.19
C ARG A 89 -7.10 8.26 16.35
N LYS A 90 -6.33 8.76 15.38
CA LYS A 90 -5.39 7.95 14.58
C LYS A 90 -4.43 7.18 15.48
N ASP A 91 -3.80 7.85 16.45
CA ASP A 91 -2.83 7.23 17.36
C ASP A 91 -3.46 6.16 18.26
N GLN A 92 -4.70 6.37 18.69
CA GLN A 92 -5.47 5.37 19.45
C GLN A 92 -5.74 4.11 18.63
N ILE A 93 -6.08 4.25 17.35
CA ILE A 93 -6.27 3.10 16.44
C ILE A 93 -4.95 2.32 16.31
N VAL A 94 -3.85 3.01 16.01
CA VAL A 94 -2.52 2.39 15.90
C VAL A 94 -2.14 1.68 17.21
N THR A 95 -2.32 2.34 18.35
CA THR A 95 -2.03 1.75 19.67
C THR A 95 -2.87 0.51 19.95
N THR A 96 -4.16 0.53 19.60
CA THR A 96 -5.07 -0.61 19.82
C THR A 96 -4.64 -1.81 18.99
N LEU A 97 -4.37 -1.61 17.71
CA LEU A 97 -3.99 -2.68 16.79
C LEU A 97 -2.60 -3.24 17.10
N THR A 98 -1.62 -2.40 17.46
CA THR A 98 -0.28 -2.87 17.85
C THR A 98 -0.33 -3.74 19.11
N LYS A 99 -1.12 -3.35 20.11
CA LYS A 99 -1.42 -4.20 21.29
C LYS A 99 -2.15 -5.49 20.91
N GLY A 100 -3.00 -5.45 19.90
CA GLY A 100 -3.63 -6.64 19.32
C GLY A 100 -2.60 -7.64 18.82
N ILE A 101 -1.59 -7.19 18.08
CA ILE A 101 -0.50 -8.06 17.60
C ILE A 101 0.33 -8.61 18.77
N ASP A 102 0.62 -7.81 19.80
CA ASP A 102 1.28 -8.33 21.02
C ASP A 102 0.45 -9.44 21.69
N GLY A 103 -0.88 -9.30 21.71
CA GLY A 103 -1.81 -10.33 22.17
C GLY A 103 -1.75 -11.61 21.32
N LEU A 104 -1.65 -11.47 19.99
CA LEU A 104 -1.48 -12.59 19.06
C LEU A 104 -0.14 -13.32 19.27
N PHE A 105 0.97 -12.59 19.49
CA PHE A 105 2.27 -13.20 19.79
C PHE A 105 2.23 -13.99 21.09
N LYS A 106 1.63 -13.43 22.14
CA LYS A 106 1.43 -14.13 23.43
C LYS A 106 0.59 -15.39 23.26
N LYS A 107 -0.53 -15.30 22.53
CA LYS A 107 -1.43 -16.44 22.27
C LYS A 107 -0.69 -17.58 21.55
N ASN A 108 0.17 -17.24 20.59
CA ASN A 108 0.95 -18.22 19.81
C ASN A 108 2.31 -18.56 20.43
N LYS A 109 2.63 -18.07 21.64
CA LYS A 109 3.89 -18.32 22.36
C LYS A 109 5.15 -17.95 21.56
N ILE A 110 5.08 -16.90 20.76
CA ILE A 110 6.20 -16.41 19.96
C ILE A 110 7.13 -15.59 20.86
N THR A 111 8.42 -15.92 20.87
CA THR A 111 9.43 -15.16 21.61
C THR A 111 9.74 -13.86 20.85
N ARG A 112 9.65 -12.72 21.54
CA ARG A 112 9.95 -11.42 20.95
C ARG A 112 11.25 -10.86 21.51
N TYR A 113 12.17 -10.51 20.61
CA TYR A 113 13.38 -9.76 20.94
C TYR A 113 13.22 -8.33 20.45
N ILE A 114 13.28 -7.36 21.37
CA ILE A 114 13.21 -5.94 21.02
C ILE A 114 14.63 -5.43 20.79
N GLY A 115 15.01 -5.26 19.53
CA GLY A 115 16.38 -4.93 19.14
C GLY A 115 16.63 -5.08 17.64
N THR A 116 17.85 -4.76 17.21
CA THR A 116 18.25 -4.89 15.82
C THR A 116 18.77 -6.31 15.57
N GLY A 117 18.19 -7.02 14.58
CA GLY A 117 18.65 -8.34 14.17
C GLY A 117 19.74 -8.25 13.11
N LYS A 118 20.85 -8.95 13.33
CA LYS A 118 21.96 -9.09 12.38
C LYS A 118 22.25 -10.56 12.14
N ILE A 119 22.23 -11.00 10.88
CA ILE A 119 22.60 -12.36 10.51
C ILE A 119 24.13 -12.46 10.58
N THR A 120 24.64 -13.37 11.41
CA THR A 120 26.09 -13.56 11.63
C THR A 120 26.63 -14.80 10.96
N GLY A 121 25.76 -15.70 10.49
CA GLY A 121 26.11 -16.90 9.76
C GLY A 121 24.87 -17.68 9.34
N ALA A 122 25.05 -18.77 8.59
CA ALA A 122 23.97 -19.71 8.32
C ALA A 122 23.43 -20.26 9.65
N GLY A 123 22.16 -20.00 9.94
CA GLY A 123 21.49 -20.41 11.18
C GLY A 123 21.94 -19.69 12.46
N SER A 124 22.58 -18.52 12.33
CA SER A 124 22.99 -17.69 13.48
C SER A 124 22.60 -16.23 13.30
N VAL A 125 21.97 -15.66 14.32
CA VAL A 125 21.49 -14.27 14.37
C VAL A 125 21.90 -13.64 15.70
N LEU A 126 22.38 -12.40 15.65
CA LEU A 126 22.60 -11.56 16.81
C LEU A 126 21.44 -10.56 16.94
N ALA A 127 20.76 -10.55 18.09
CA ALA A 127 19.82 -9.49 18.43
C ALA A 127 20.52 -8.47 19.35
N GLU A 128 20.73 -7.26 18.84
CA GLU A 128 21.26 -6.12 19.61
C GLU A 128 20.10 -5.47 20.38
N THR A 129 19.92 -5.89 21.64
CA THR A 129 18.85 -5.37 22.51
C THR A 129 19.37 -4.27 23.45
N LYS A 130 18.46 -3.54 24.09
CA LYS A 130 18.83 -2.55 25.11
C LYS A 130 19.51 -3.15 26.34
N GLU A 131 19.25 -4.43 26.63
CA GLU A 131 19.82 -5.17 27.77
C GLU A 131 21.17 -5.81 27.41
N GLY A 132 21.54 -5.81 26.13
CA GLY A 132 22.77 -6.37 25.61
C GLY A 132 22.55 -7.27 24.38
N PRO A 133 23.65 -7.72 23.75
CA PRO A 133 23.60 -8.66 22.64
C PRO A 133 23.07 -10.03 23.08
N VAL A 134 22.14 -10.59 22.31
CA VAL A 134 21.63 -11.96 22.47
C VAL A 134 21.98 -12.78 21.23
N GLU A 135 22.76 -13.83 21.41
CA GLU A 135 23.08 -14.79 20.34
C GLU A 135 21.97 -15.83 20.20
N ILE A 136 21.46 -15.96 18.98
CA ILE A 136 20.33 -16.84 18.64
C ILE A 136 20.76 -17.80 17.54
N SER A 137 20.57 -19.10 17.78
CA SER A 137 20.69 -20.13 16.75
C SER A 137 19.31 -20.54 16.24
N ALA A 138 19.17 -20.67 14.93
CA ALA A 138 17.93 -21.15 14.32
C ALA A 138 18.17 -21.96 13.05
N LYS A 139 17.34 -22.97 12.80
CA LYS A 139 17.40 -23.77 11.57
C LYS A 139 16.96 -22.96 10.35
N HIS A 140 16.00 -22.07 10.53
CA HIS A 140 15.42 -21.24 9.49
C HIS A 140 15.44 -19.76 9.90
N ILE A 141 15.75 -18.88 8.95
CA ILE A 141 15.74 -17.43 9.15
C ILE A 141 14.89 -16.81 8.03
N ILE A 142 13.86 -16.05 8.37
CA ILE A 142 13.06 -15.25 7.42
C ILE A 142 13.40 -13.77 7.59
N ILE A 143 13.85 -13.16 6.50
CA ILE A 143 14.08 -11.71 6.39
C ILE A 143 12.77 -11.04 5.97
N ALA A 144 12.21 -10.22 6.86
CA ALA A 144 10.99 -9.45 6.64
C ALA A 144 11.18 -7.98 7.06
N THR A 145 12.37 -7.43 6.76
CA THR A 145 12.83 -6.09 7.20
C THR A 145 12.14 -4.92 6.50
N GLY A 146 11.29 -5.20 5.52
CA GLY A 146 10.42 -4.24 4.87
C GLY A 146 11.15 -3.29 3.93
N SER A 147 10.66 -2.05 3.87
CA SER A 147 11.18 -0.98 3.04
C SER A 147 11.29 0.34 3.81
N LYS A 148 12.08 1.27 3.28
CA LYS A 148 12.18 2.66 3.73
C LYS A 148 11.79 3.65 2.61
N PRO A 149 11.34 4.87 2.93
CA PRO A 149 11.10 5.89 1.91
C PRO A 149 12.34 6.15 1.06
N THR A 150 12.15 6.29 -0.25
CA THR A 150 13.23 6.73 -1.14
C THR A 150 13.38 8.24 -1.05
N VAL A 151 14.62 8.72 -0.90
CA VAL A 151 14.96 10.15 -0.90
C VAL A 151 15.82 10.42 -2.13
N LEU A 152 15.40 11.37 -2.97
CA LEU A 152 16.17 11.78 -4.13
C LEU A 152 17.42 12.55 -3.71
N SER A 153 18.49 12.44 -4.50
CA SER A 153 19.66 13.32 -4.36
C SER A 153 19.22 14.78 -4.49
N GLY A 154 19.73 15.65 -3.61
CA GLY A 154 19.38 17.08 -3.56
C GLY A 154 18.20 17.43 -2.66
N ILE A 155 17.52 16.44 -2.08
CA ILE A 155 16.45 16.65 -1.09
C ILE A 155 17.04 16.60 0.32
N GLU A 156 16.96 17.71 1.05
CA GLU A 156 17.44 17.83 2.41
C GLU A 156 16.27 17.65 3.39
N LEU A 157 16.17 16.46 3.99
CA LEU A 157 15.13 16.21 4.99
C LEU A 157 15.34 17.11 6.22
N SER A 158 14.26 17.77 6.65
CA SER A 158 14.26 18.72 7.76
C SER A 158 13.05 18.49 8.67
N GLY A 159 12.83 17.23 9.06
CA GLY A 159 11.70 16.79 9.89
C GLY A 159 10.36 17.09 9.22
N ASN A 160 9.44 17.72 9.95
CA ASN A 160 8.08 17.97 9.45
C ASN A 160 8.05 18.87 8.21
N ARG A 161 9.03 19.75 8.02
CA ARG A 161 9.00 20.76 6.94
C ARG A 161 9.36 20.19 5.57
N VAL A 162 10.44 19.43 5.48
CA VAL A 162 10.78 18.61 4.31
C VAL A 162 10.90 17.18 4.80
N GLY A 163 9.85 16.40 4.59
CA GLY A 163 9.68 15.12 5.26
C GLY A 163 9.15 14.04 4.34
N THR A 164 8.96 12.86 4.90
CA THR A 164 8.40 11.70 4.22
C THR A 164 6.95 11.50 4.64
N SER A 165 6.36 10.38 4.23
CA SER A 165 5.03 9.98 4.70
C SER A 165 4.94 9.86 6.22
N THR A 166 6.04 9.54 6.93
CA THR A 166 6.03 9.40 8.39
C THR A 166 5.68 10.74 9.05
N GLU A 167 6.37 11.81 8.66
CA GLU A 167 6.16 13.15 9.21
C GLU A 167 4.81 13.73 8.76
N ALA A 168 4.41 13.48 7.52
CA ALA A 168 3.12 13.94 6.98
C ALA A 168 1.89 13.28 7.63
N LEU A 169 2.06 12.24 8.43
CA LEU A 169 0.98 11.66 9.25
C LEU A 169 0.83 12.35 10.62
N THR A 170 1.72 13.28 10.95
CA THR A 170 1.82 13.89 12.29
C THR A 170 1.97 15.41 12.25
N TYR A 171 1.62 16.07 11.13
CA TYR A 171 1.65 17.53 11.09
C TYR A 171 0.71 18.13 12.13
N GLU A 172 1.25 19.02 12.96
CA GLU A 172 0.54 19.62 14.09
C GLU A 172 -0.40 20.76 13.66
N THR A 173 -0.21 21.26 12.44
CA THR A 173 -1.05 22.27 11.79
C THR A 173 -1.32 21.87 10.34
N VAL A 174 -2.46 22.32 9.80
CA VAL A 174 -2.73 22.17 8.35
C VAL A 174 -1.76 23.08 7.59
N PRO A 175 -0.92 22.54 6.69
CA PRO A 175 -0.03 23.37 5.87
C PRO A 175 -0.85 24.35 5.02
N ARG A 176 -0.43 25.62 4.87
CA ARG A 176 -1.13 26.53 3.94
C ARG A 176 -0.85 26.12 2.51
N HIS A 177 0.41 25.74 2.22
CA HIS A 177 0.81 25.12 0.96
C HIS A 177 1.71 23.90 1.21
N LEU A 178 1.25 22.74 0.75
CA LEU A 178 1.96 21.48 0.73
C LEU A 178 2.40 21.14 -0.70
N VAL A 179 3.69 20.94 -0.93
CA VAL A 179 4.20 20.35 -2.16
C VAL A 179 4.41 18.86 -1.97
N VAL A 180 3.82 18.04 -2.83
CA VAL A 180 3.98 16.59 -2.84
C VAL A 180 4.89 16.22 -4.00
N ILE A 181 6.03 15.61 -3.74
CA ILE A 181 6.96 15.12 -4.76
C ILE A 181 6.68 13.63 -4.98
N GLY A 182 6.10 13.29 -6.13
CA GLY A 182 5.67 11.95 -6.51
C GLY A 182 4.14 11.79 -6.46
N ALA A 183 3.55 11.39 -7.58
CA ALA A 183 2.12 11.18 -7.78
C ALA A 183 1.70 9.69 -7.71
N GLY A 184 2.36 8.94 -6.84
CA GLY A 184 1.95 7.57 -6.47
C GLY A 184 0.92 7.55 -5.34
N TYR A 185 0.53 6.33 -4.93
CA TYR A 185 -0.47 6.06 -3.90
C TYR A 185 -0.31 6.93 -2.65
N ILE A 186 0.89 6.92 -2.04
CA ILE A 186 1.18 7.66 -0.80
C ILE A 186 1.00 9.17 -0.98
N GLY A 187 1.53 9.73 -2.07
CA GLY A 187 1.49 11.16 -2.33
C GLY A 187 0.06 11.65 -2.56
N LEU A 188 -0.73 10.90 -3.32
CA LEU A 188 -2.12 11.24 -3.62
C LEU A 188 -3.03 11.07 -2.41
N GLU A 189 -2.86 10.01 -1.62
CA GLU A 189 -3.63 9.80 -0.39
C GLU A 189 -3.39 10.92 0.63
N LEU A 190 -2.12 11.17 0.99
CA LEU A 190 -1.80 12.21 1.98
C LEU A 190 -2.04 13.62 1.44
N GLY A 191 -1.81 13.85 0.14
CA GLY A 191 -2.20 15.09 -0.52
C GLY A 191 -3.70 15.35 -0.41
N SER A 192 -4.53 14.32 -0.61
CA SER A 192 -5.98 14.41 -0.47
C SER A 192 -6.40 14.71 0.97
N VAL A 193 -5.79 14.06 1.97
CA VAL A 193 -6.05 14.35 3.40
C VAL A 193 -5.85 15.84 3.66
N TRP A 194 -4.67 16.37 3.36
CA TRP A 194 -4.34 17.74 3.72
C TRP A 194 -5.12 18.76 2.89
N GLN A 195 -5.41 18.45 1.62
CA GLN A 195 -6.24 19.30 0.77
C GLN A 195 -7.67 19.44 1.34
N ARG A 196 -8.30 18.33 1.74
CA ARG A 196 -9.64 18.31 2.36
C ARG A 196 -9.71 19.13 3.65
N LEU A 197 -8.60 19.18 4.39
CA LEU A 197 -8.47 19.97 5.62
C LEU A 197 -8.15 21.46 5.37
N GLY A 198 -7.94 21.87 4.12
CA GLY A 198 -7.80 23.27 3.71
C GLY A 198 -6.42 23.65 3.15
N ALA A 199 -5.48 22.71 3.01
CA ALA A 199 -4.19 23.01 2.41
C ALA A 199 -4.33 23.26 0.89
N LYS A 200 -3.60 24.24 0.37
CA LYS A 200 -3.25 24.24 -1.05
C LYS A 200 -2.26 23.10 -1.29
N VAL A 201 -2.54 22.22 -2.25
CA VAL A 201 -1.65 21.08 -2.55
C VAL A 201 -1.22 21.10 -4.00
N THR A 202 0.09 21.09 -4.22
CA THR A 202 0.70 20.97 -5.56
C THR A 202 1.49 19.66 -5.62
N VAL A 203 1.06 18.75 -6.48
CA VAL A 203 1.73 17.47 -6.76
C VAL A 203 2.68 17.66 -7.94
N VAL A 204 3.97 17.42 -7.71
CA VAL A 204 5.03 17.47 -8.72
C VAL A 204 5.46 16.06 -9.05
N GLU A 205 5.43 15.71 -10.33
CA GLU A 205 5.74 14.36 -10.81
C GLU A 205 6.62 14.43 -12.07
N PHE A 206 7.64 13.58 -12.08
CA PHE A 206 8.57 13.47 -13.20
C PHE A 206 7.91 12.82 -14.42
N LEU A 207 7.05 11.83 -14.20
CA LEU A 207 6.31 11.17 -15.26
C LEU A 207 5.20 12.06 -15.84
N ASP A 208 4.67 11.64 -16.97
CA ASP A 208 3.59 12.34 -17.68
C ASP A 208 2.18 11.99 -17.19
N ARG A 209 2.09 11.28 -16.08
CA ARG A 209 0.86 10.74 -15.51
C ARG A 209 1.00 10.48 -14.02
N ILE A 210 -0.15 10.38 -13.36
CA ILE A 210 -0.25 9.89 -11.98
C ILE A 210 -0.41 8.36 -11.95
N LEU A 211 -0.26 7.78 -10.76
CA LEU A 211 -0.47 6.35 -10.47
C LEU A 211 0.25 5.43 -11.48
N PRO A 212 1.59 5.56 -11.62
CA PRO A 212 2.35 4.68 -12.48
C PRO A 212 2.22 3.24 -11.98
N GLY A 213 1.69 2.35 -12.82
CA GLY A 213 1.38 0.95 -12.49
C GLY A 213 -0.10 0.61 -12.49
N MET A 214 -1.00 1.61 -12.44
CA MET A 214 -2.43 1.41 -12.70
C MET A 214 -2.76 1.59 -14.19
N ASP A 215 -3.91 1.07 -14.62
CA ASP A 215 -4.43 1.25 -15.97
C ASP A 215 -4.52 2.74 -16.35
N ARG A 216 -4.06 3.12 -17.56
CA ARG A 216 -3.96 4.53 -17.99
C ARG A 216 -5.30 5.23 -17.98
N GLU A 217 -6.33 4.55 -18.45
CA GLU A 217 -7.67 5.13 -18.57
C GLU A 217 -8.25 5.49 -17.20
N ILE A 218 -7.95 4.68 -16.18
CA ILE A 218 -8.38 4.91 -14.80
C ILE A 218 -7.57 6.03 -14.14
N ALA A 219 -6.25 6.06 -14.36
CA ALA A 219 -5.39 7.12 -13.83
C ALA A 219 -5.71 8.50 -14.43
N ASP A 220 -6.04 8.57 -15.72
CA ASP A 220 -6.41 9.82 -16.38
C ASP A 220 -7.76 10.36 -15.86
N ASP A 221 -8.72 9.48 -15.55
CA ASP A 221 -9.99 9.89 -14.92
C ASP A 221 -9.80 10.32 -13.46
N ALA A 222 -8.97 9.60 -12.71
CA ALA A 222 -8.58 9.99 -11.35
C ALA A 222 -7.98 11.40 -11.32
N GLN A 223 -7.05 11.70 -12.23
CA GLN A 223 -6.41 13.02 -12.29
C GLN A 223 -7.43 14.14 -12.48
N LYS A 224 -8.39 13.98 -13.40
CA LYS A 224 -9.44 14.98 -13.64
C LYS A 224 -10.30 15.20 -12.39
N ILE A 225 -10.67 14.12 -11.71
CA ILE A 225 -11.47 14.17 -10.48
C ILE A 225 -10.70 14.90 -9.37
N PHE A 226 -9.44 14.54 -9.16
CA PHE A 226 -8.59 15.16 -8.14
C PHE A 226 -8.30 16.64 -8.42
N GLN A 227 -8.16 17.03 -9.69
CA GLN A 227 -8.05 18.43 -10.09
C GLN A 227 -9.32 19.22 -9.76
N LYS A 228 -10.50 18.64 -10.03
CA LYS A 228 -11.80 19.23 -9.67
C LYS A 228 -11.95 19.38 -8.15
N GLN A 229 -11.38 18.48 -7.37
CA GLN A 229 -11.37 18.56 -5.89
C GLN A 229 -10.39 19.63 -5.38
N GLY A 230 -9.39 20.02 -6.16
CA GLY A 230 -8.47 21.12 -5.84
C GLY A 230 -6.99 20.73 -5.77
N LEU A 231 -6.60 19.50 -6.13
CA LEU A 231 -5.19 19.13 -6.28
C LEU A 231 -4.61 19.75 -7.57
N GLU A 232 -3.50 20.48 -7.45
CA GLU A 232 -2.76 20.98 -8.60
C GLU A 232 -1.71 19.94 -9.04
N PHE A 233 -1.58 19.70 -10.34
CA PHE A 233 -0.59 18.76 -10.87
C PHE A 233 0.44 19.47 -11.76
N ARG A 234 1.71 19.19 -11.51
CA ARG A 234 2.88 19.60 -12.29
C ARG A 234 3.58 18.33 -12.78
N LEU A 235 3.06 17.74 -13.85
CA LEU A 235 3.58 16.53 -14.48
C LEU A 235 4.72 16.86 -15.45
N LYS A 236 5.55 15.87 -15.81
CA LYS A 236 6.76 16.05 -16.61
C LYS A 236 7.73 17.07 -15.99
N GLN A 237 7.74 17.17 -14.66
CA GLN A 237 8.57 18.12 -13.93
C GLN A 237 9.56 17.38 -13.05
N ARG A 238 10.85 17.64 -13.28
CA ARG A 238 11.93 17.08 -12.48
C ARG A 238 12.24 18.02 -11.31
N VAL A 239 12.17 17.49 -10.09
CA VAL A 239 12.68 18.19 -8.91
C VAL A 239 14.19 18.02 -8.82
N LEU A 240 14.91 19.12 -8.65
CA LEU A 240 16.37 19.16 -8.48
C LEU A 240 16.75 19.23 -7.00
N SER A 241 16.05 20.05 -6.22
CA SER A 241 16.30 20.19 -4.79
C SER A 241 15.04 20.55 -4.01
N ALA A 242 15.03 20.23 -2.72
CA ALA A 242 14.03 20.72 -1.78
C ALA A 242 14.67 20.89 -0.41
N LYS A 243 14.50 22.08 0.18
CA LYS A 243 15.11 22.44 1.47
C LYS A 243 14.28 23.46 2.22
N ALA A 244 14.44 23.48 3.54
CA ALA A 244 13.90 24.52 4.40
C ALA A 244 14.78 25.79 4.35
N VAL A 245 14.17 26.95 4.12
CA VAL A 245 14.81 28.26 4.08
C VAL A 245 14.01 29.25 4.95
N GLY A 246 14.56 29.65 6.10
CA GLY A 246 13.85 30.48 7.06
C GLY A 246 12.56 29.80 7.53
N GLU A 247 11.41 30.46 7.38
CA GLU A 247 10.08 29.92 7.73
C GLU A 247 9.36 29.20 6.58
N LYS A 248 9.92 29.18 5.36
CA LYS A 248 9.36 28.48 4.19
C LYS A 248 10.26 27.34 3.70
N CYS A 249 9.70 26.47 2.86
CA CYS A 249 10.45 25.49 2.08
C CYS A 249 10.51 25.97 0.63
N THR A 250 11.62 25.68 -0.04
CA THR A 250 11.81 25.97 -1.46
C THR A 250 12.04 24.66 -2.18
N VAL A 251 11.21 24.39 -3.20
CA VAL A 251 11.39 23.27 -4.14
C VAL A 251 11.86 23.83 -5.47
N GLU A 252 13.02 23.39 -5.90
CA GLU A 252 13.62 23.77 -7.18
C GLU A 252 13.27 22.72 -8.24
N LEU A 253 12.70 23.19 -9.35
CA LEU A 253 12.41 22.39 -10.52
C LEU A 253 13.46 22.65 -11.61
N ASP A 254 13.58 21.70 -12.52
CA ASP A 254 14.36 21.89 -13.74
C ASP A 254 13.85 23.10 -14.54
N GLY A 255 14.75 23.79 -15.23
CA GLY A 255 14.43 25.05 -15.91
C GLY A 255 14.42 26.30 -15.03
N ASN A 256 15.01 26.26 -13.82
CA ASN A 256 15.16 27.39 -12.90
C ASN A 256 13.81 27.97 -12.40
N GLU A 257 12.82 27.09 -12.22
CA GLU A 257 11.52 27.39 -11.59
C GLU A 257 11.56 26.98 -10.10
N PHE A 258 10.96 27.81 -9.23
CA PHE A 258 10.94 27.57 -7.79
C PHE A 258 9.51 27.61 -7.26
N ILE A 259 9.18 26.67 -6.38
CA ILE A 259 7.92 26.66 -5.63
C ILE A 259 8.25 26.92 -4.16
N GLU A 260 7.74 28.04 -3.63
CA GLU A 260 7.73 28.30 -2.20
C GLU A 260 6.50 27.63 -1.55
N CYS A 261 6.70 26.95 -0.42
CA CYS A 261 5.64 26.28 0.32
C CYS A 261 5.95 26.23 1.83
N ASP A 262 5.01 25.75 2.65
CA ASP A 262 5.27 25.55 4.08
C ASP A 262 5.89 24.17 4.34
N HIS A 263 5.38 23.16 3.63
CA HIS A 263 5.74 21.75 3.81
C HIS A 263 5.99 21.06 2.47
N VAL A 264 6.91 20.10 2.47
CA VAL A 264 7.23 19.21 1.36
C VAL A 264 7.09 17.76 1.82
N LEU A 265 6.22 17.01 1.13
CA LEU A 265 6.09 15.57 1.27
C LEU A 265 6.86 14.88 0.14
N VAL A 266 7.91 14.14 0.50
CA VAL A 266 8.67 13.29 -0.42
C VAL A 266 8.01 11.91 -0.48
N ALA A 267 7.37 11.60 -1.61
CA ALA A 267 6.59 10.39 -1.85
C ALA A 267 6.94 9.72 -3.20
N VAL A 268 8.23 9.69 -3.54
CA VAL A 268 8.76 9.20 -4.84
C VAL A 268 8.90 7.68 -4.95
N GLY A 269 8.44 6.94 -3.93
CA GLY A 269 8.55 5.50 -3.85
C GLY A 269 9.24 5.00 -2.59
N ARG A 270 9.49 3.70 -2.56
CA ARG A 270 10.11 2.99 -1.44
C ARG A 270 11.24 2.10 -1.93
N MET A 271 12.19 1.82 -1.05
CA MET A 271 13.31 0.93 -1.35
C MET A 271 13.45 -0.18 -0.29
N PRO A 272 13.91 -1.38 -0.67
CA PRO A 272 14.20 -2.47 0.26
C PRO A 272 15.08 -2.04 1.43
N ASN A 273 14.77 -2.52 2.63
CA ASN A 273 15.53 -2.20 3.84
C ASN A 273 16.48 -3.34 4.21
N THR A 274 17.68 -3.35 3.62
CA THR A 274 18.71 -4.38 3.88
C THR A 274 19.92 -3.88 4.66
N GLU A 275 19.93 -2.61 5.04
CA GLU A 275 21.07 -1.97 5.71
C GLU A 275 21.25 -2.52 7.13
N GLY A 276 22.48 -2.86 7.52
CA GLY A 276 22.81 -3.36 8.85
C GLY A 276 22.34 -4.79 9.14
N LEU A 277 21.74 -5.48 8.16
CA LEU A 277 21.22 -6.85 8.33
C LEU A 277 22.33 -7.91 8.46
N GLY A 278 23.59 -7.57 8.16
CA GLY A 278 24.72 -8.50 8.19
C GLY A 278 24.81 -9.37 6.94
N VAL A 279 24.11 -8.99 5.86
CA VAL A 279 24.12 -9.74 4.60
C VAL A 279 25.40 -9.54 3.79
N GLU A 280 26.16 -8.46 4.05
CA GLU A 280 27.40 -8.14 3.34
C GLU A 280 28.50 -9.19 3.53
N GLY A 281 28.48 -9.90 4.66
CA GLY A 281 29.42 -11.00 4.96
C GLY A 281 28.93 -12.38 4.50
N LEU A 282 27.75 -12.45 3.88
CA LEU A 282 27.12 -13.69 3.41
C LEU A 282 26.96 -13.64 1.89
N ASP A 283 26.92 -14.81 1.25
CA ASP A 283 26.61 -14.91 -0.19
C ASP A 283 25.09 -14.77 -0.43
N ILE A 284 24.47 -13.69 0.08
CA ILE A 284 23.07 -13.33 -0.18
C ILE A 284 23.05 -12.31 -1.31
N LYS A 285 22.57 -12.73 -2.48
CA LYS A 285 22.52 -11.88 -3.67
C LYS A 285 21.47 -10.77 -3.55
N ARG A 286 21.85 -9.59 -4.03
CA ARG A 286 20.99 -8.40 -4.09
C ARG A 286 21.06 -7.78 -5.48
N ASP A 287 19.94 -7.27 -5.97
CA ASP A 287 19.92 -6.48 -7.19
C ASP A 287 20.47 -5.05 -6.96
N LYS A 288 20.53 -4.24 -8.02
CA LYS A 288 21.02 -2.85 -7.96
C LYS A 288 20.19 -1.92 -7.06
N ARG A 289 18.95 -2.29 -6.73
CA ARG A 289 18.05 -1.55 -5.84
C ARG A 289 18.15 -2.02 -4.39
N GLY A 290 18.95 -3.05 -4.12
CA GLY A 290 19.08 -3.68 -2.80
C GLY A 290 18.02 -4.74 -2.53
N THR A 291 17.22 -5.13 -3.53
CA THR A 291 16.22 -6.21 -3.40
C THR A 291 16.94 -7.54 -3.21
N ILE A 292 16.54 -8.32 -2.21
CA ILE A 292 17.10 -9.66 -1.98
C ILE A 292 16.56 -10.61 -3.07
N GLU A 293 17.47 -11.33 -3.73
CA GLU A 293 17.10 -12.35 -4.70
C GLU A 293 16.62 -13.62 -3.98
N VAL A 294 15.47 -14.13 -4.43
CA VAL A 294 14.89 -15.38 -3.93
C VAL A 294 14.40 -16.26 -5.08
N ASN A 295 14.39 -17.57 -4.84
CA ASN A 295 13.73 -18.53 -5.73
C ASN A 295 12.20 -18.57 -5.48
N ASP A 296 11.50 -19.49 -6.15
CA ASP A 296 10.03 -19.62 -6.05
C ASP A 296 9.54 -20.15 -4.68
N HIS A 297 10.45 -20.57 -3.82
CA HIS A 297 10.20 -21.01 -2.44
C HIS A 297 10.67 -19.96 -1.42
N PHE A 298 10.87 -18.71 -1.85
CA PHE A 298 11.35 -17.58 -1.04
C PHE A 298 12.76 -17.75 -0.45
N GLN A 299 13.50 -18.77 -0.86
CA GLN A 299 14.84 -19.05 -0.36
C GLN A 299 15.88 -18.19 -1.08
N THR A 300 16.78 -17.61 -0.31
CA THR A 300 17.94 -16.86 -0.82
C THR A 300 19.00 -17.82 -1.38
N SER A 301 20.13 -17.29 -1.86
CA SER A 301 21.30 -18.10 -2.25
C SER A 301 21.97 -18.85 -1.08
N VAL A 302 21.63 -18.53 0.18
CA VAL A 302 22.12 -19.24 1.36
C VAL A 302 21.03 -20.19 1.90
N PRO A 303 21.26 -21.52 1.92
CA PRO A 303 20.30 -22.48 2.44
C PRO A 303 19.87 -22.17 3.88
N GLY A 304 18.58 -22.28 4.15
CA GLY A 304 17.98 -21.97 5.44
C GLY A 304 17.67 -20.48 5.68
N ILE A 305 18.07 -19.59 4.77
CA ILE A 305 17.72 -18.16 4.81
C ILE A 305 16.72 -17.84 3.70
N TYR A 306 15.61 -17.22 4.09
CA TYR A 306 14.49 -16.85 3.24
C TYR A 306 14.23 -15.35 3.33
N ALA A 307 13.52 -14.77 2.37
CA ALA A 307 13.11 -13.37 2.41
C ALA A 307 11.71 -13.16 1.80
N ILE A 308 10.93 -12.26 2.39
CA ILE A 308 9.52 -11.99 2.03
C ILE A 308 9.17 -10.50 2.11
N GLY A 309 8.07 -10.12 1.46
CA GLY A 309 7.49 -8.79 1.51
C GLY A 309 8.26 -7.77 0.68
N ASP A 310 8.35 -6.55 1.21
CA ASP A 310 8.95 -5.40 0.53
C ASP A 310 10.46 -5.51 0.27
N VAL A 311 11.15 -6.48 0.89
CA VAL A 311 12.59 -6.66 0.71
C VAL A 311 12.93 -7.51 -0.51
N ILE A 312 11.92 -8.16 -1.13
CA ILE A 312 12.05 -8.97 -2.34
C ILE A 312 11.24 -8.37 -3.51
N ARG A 313 11.34 -8.99 -4.69
CA ARG A 313 10.63 -8.54 -5.90
C ARG A 313 9.10 -8.58 -5.73
N GLY A 314 8.40 -7.85 -6.61
CA GLY A 314 6.93 -7.79 -6.66
C GLY A 314 6.36 -6.47 -6.12
N PRO A 315 5.02 -6.35 -6.07
CA PRO A 315 4.37 -5.15 -5.55
C PRO A 315 4.63 -5.01 -4.05
N MET A 316 4.99 -3.80 -3.61
CA MET A 316 5.23 -3.46 -2.19
C MET A 316 3.91 -3.18 -1.48
N LEU A 317 3.16 -4.25 -1.23
CA LEU A 317 1.82 -4.22 -0.61
C LEU A 317 1.80 -5.09 0.65
N ALA A 318 1.03 -4.66 1.66
CA ALA A 318 0.97 -5.34 2.94
C ALA A 318 0.43 -6.77 2.81
N HIS A 319 -0.71 -6.95 2.14
CA HIS A 319 -1.33 -8.27 1.94
C HIS A 319 -0.49 -9.20 1.05
N LYS A 320 0.28 -8.66 0.09
CA LYS A 320 1.31 -9.42 -0.63
C LYS A 320 2.35 -9.99 0.34
N ALA A 321 2.86 -9.17 1.26
CA ALA A 321 3.82 -9.62 2.26
C ALA A 321 3.22 -10.66 3.21
N GLU A 322 1.94 -10.53 3.58
CA GLU A 322 1.22 -11.50 4.42
C GLU A 322 1.08 -12.86 3.71
N GLU A 323 0.65 -12.87 2.44
CA GLU A 323 0.53 -14.10 1.64
C GLU A 323 1.89 -14.79 1.45
N GLU A 324 2.95 -14.03 1.13
CA GLU A 324 4.30 -14.58 1.04
C GLU A 324 4.79 -15.13 2.38
N GLY A 325 4.45 -14.50 3.49
CA GLY A 325 4.78 -14.98 4.83
C GLY A 325 4.13 -16.33 5.13
N VAL A 326 2.85 -16.50 4.77
CA VAL A 326 2.16 -17.79 4.89
C VAL A 326 2.82 -18.84 3.99
N ALA A 327 2.96 -18.54 2.70
CA ALA A 327 3.48 -19.49 1.71
C ALA A 327 4.92 -19.92 2.01
N CYS A 328 5.80 -18.99 2.41
CA CYS A 328 7.18 -19.28 2.80
C CYS A 328 7.25 -20.27 3.96
N VAL A 329 6.45 -20.06 4.99
CA VAL A 329 6.39 -20.97 6.14
C VAL A 329 5.83 -22.34 5.76
N GLU A 330 4.80 -22.38 4.92
CA GLU A 330 4.25 -23.65 4.44
C GLU A 330 5.25 -24.43 3.59
N PHE A 331 6.04 -23.75 2.76
CA PHE A 331 7.17 -24.39 2.07
C PHE A 331 8.21 -24.95 3.04
N ILE A 332 8.55 -24.21 4.11
CA ILE A 332 9.51 -24.67 5.12
C ILE A 332 9.02 -25.94 5.84
N VAL A 333 7.74 -26.01 6.19
CA VAL A 333 7.20 -27.11 7.02
C VAL A 333 6.68 -28.27 6.18
N ASN A 334 5.92 -27.98 5.12
CA ASN A 334 5.17 -28.98 4.36
C ASN A 334 5.81 -29.30 2.99
N GLY A 335 6.75 -28.47 2.52
CA GLY A 335 7.34 -28.60 1.19
C GLY A 335 6.48 -28.06 0.04
N TYR A 336 5.34 -27.43 0.34
CA TYR A 336 4.48 -26.76 -0.65
C TYR A 336 3.84 -25.49 -0.06
N GLY A 337 3.61 -24.51 -0.92
CA GLY A 337 3.00 -23.22 -0.63
C GLY A 337 2.59 -22.55 -1.95
N HIS A 338 1.80 -21.49 -1.90
CA HIS A 338 1.31 -20.85 -3.11
C HIS A 338 1.02 -19.37 -2.90
N VAL A 339 1.37 -18.55 -3.90
CA VAL A 339 0.94 -17.17 -4.05
C VAL A 339 0.56 -16.96 -5.52
N ASN A 340 -0.66 -16.49 -5.77
CA ASN A 340 -1.07 -16.09 -7.11
C ASN A 340 -0.87 -14.57 -7.28
N TYR A 341 0.31 -14.17 -7.77
CA TYR A 341 0.65 -12.76 -7.92
C TYR A 341 -0.27 -12.01 -8.90
N ASP A 342 -0.90 -12.70 -9.85
CA ASP A 342 -1.87 -12.07 -10.78
C ASP A 342 -3.19 -11.69 -10.07
N ALA A 343 -3.48 -12.32 -8.93
CA ALA A 343 -4.68 -12.09 -8.13
C ALA A 343 -4.44 -11.17 -6.92
N ILE A 344 -3.27 -10.53 -6.80
CA ILE A 344 -2.99 -9.56 -5.75
C ILE A 344 -3.57 -8.19 -6.15
N PRO A 345 -4.61 -7.68 -5.47
CA PRO A 345 -5.19 -6.39 -5.81
C PRO A 345 -4.31 -5.24 -5.31
N GLY A 346 -4.32 -4.11 -6.00
CA GLY A 346 -3.77 -2.83 -5.54
C GLY A 346 -4.89 -1.83 -5.30
N VAL A 347 -4.82 -1.05 -4.22
CA VAL A 347 -5.86 -0.06 -3.86
C VAL A 347 -5.22 1.27 -3.47
N CYS A 348 -5.68 2.35 -4.08
CA CYS A 348 -5.43 3.74 -3.68
C CYS A 348 -6.70 4.30 -3.06
N TYR A 349 -6.61 4.72 -1.79
CA TYR A 349 -7.77 5.03 -0.95
C TYR A 349 -8.09 6.52 -0.96
N THR A 350 -7.94 7.16 -2.12
CA THR A 350 -8.51 8.48 -2.39
C THR A 350 -10.04 8.42 -2.37
N HIS A 351 -10.70 9.57 -2.58
CA HIS A 351 -12.12 9.62 -2.87
C HIS A 351 -12.31 10.19 -4.28
N PRO A 352 -12.92 9.48 -5.23
CA PRO A 352 -13.30 8.07 -5.12
C PRO A 352 -12.07 7.15 -4.94
N GLU A 353 -12.31 5.96 -4.41
CA GLU A 353 -11.26 4.93 -4.31
C GLU A 353 -10.90 4.41 -5.69
N ILE A 354 -9.67 3.90 -5.83
CA ILE A 354 -9.19 3.28 -7.06
C ILE A 354 -8.63 1.91 -6.70
N ALA A 355 -9.10 0.87 -7.39
CA ALA A 355 -8.65 -0.49 -7.17
C ALA A 355 -8.42 -1.23 -8.49
N SER A 356 -7.44 -2.12 -8.51
CA SER A 356 -7.09 -2.90 -9.69
C SER A 356 -6.57 -4.28 -9.33
N VAL A 357 -6.86 -5.28 -10.15
CA VAL A 357 -6.29 -6.63 -10.05
C VAL A 357 -6.07 -7.21 -11.45
N GLY A 358 -5.04 -8.02 -11.64
CA GLY A 358 -4.62 -8.53 -12.94
C GLY A 358 -3.88 -7.50 -13.80
N LYS A 359 -3.93 -7.69 -15.12
CA LYS A 359 -3.15 -6.92 -16.10
C LYS A 359 -3.84 -5.62 -16.48
N THR A 360 -3.06 -4.56 -16.72
CA THR A 360 -3.55 -3.32 -17.32
C THR A 360 -3.74 -3.45 -18.83
N GLU A 361 -4.51 -2.55 -19.43
CA GLU A 361 -4.68 -2.52 -20.89
C GLU A 361 -3.33 -2.34 -21.62
N GLU A 362 -2.42 -1.56 -21.04
CA GLU A 362 -1.08 -1.32 -21.59
C GLU A 362 -0.25 -2.60 -21.57
N GLN A 363 -0.26 -3.34 -20.46
CA GLN A 363 0.46 -4.61 -20.35
C GLN A 363 -0.05 -5.63 -21.36
N LEU A 364 -1.36 -5.69 -21.62
CA LEU A 364 -1.91 -6.59 -22.64
C LEU A 364 -1.43 -6.20 -24.05
N LYS A 365 -1.42 -4.91 -24.38
CA LYS A 365 -0.91 -4.39 -25.66
C LYS A 365 0.59 -4.66 -25.84
N GLU A 366 1.40 -4.36 -24.83
CA GLU A 366 2.86 -4.57 -24.84
C GLU A 366 3.23 -6.05 -25.02
N ASN A 367 2.41 -6.95 -24.47
CA ASN A 367 2.60 -8.40 -24.58
C ASN A 367 1.84 -9.04 -25.76
N TRP A 368 1.23 -8.25 -26.65
CA TRP A 368 0.49 -8.72 -27.82
C TRP A 368 -0.64 -9.72 -27.48
N ILE A 369 -1.27 -9.55 -26.31
CA ILE A 369 -2.40 -10.37 -25.88
C ILE A 369 -3.68 -9.72 -26.38
N ALA A 370 -4.45 -10.45 -27.20
CA ALA A 370 -5.73 -9.96 -27.71
C ALA A 370 -6.81 -10.03 -26.63
N TYR A 371 -7.57 -8.95 -26.48
CA TYR A 371 -8.57 -8.83 -25.41
C TYR A 371 -9.81 -8.05 -25.88
N ARG A 372 -10.92 -8.28 -25.17
CA ARG A 372 -12.13 -7.47 -25.22
C ARG A 372 -12.22 -6.60 -23.97
N LYS A 373 -12.84 -5.42 -24.12
CA LYS A 373 -13.00 -4.44 -23.05
C LYS A 373 -14.48 -4.18 -22.79
N GLY A 374 -14.89 -4.32 -21.53
CA GLY A 374 -16.20 -3.90 -21.03
C GLY A 374 -16.06 -2.78 -20.01
N VAL A 375 -16.93 -1.78 -20.06
CA VAL A 375 -16.92 -0.62 -19.16
C VAL A 375 -18.34 -0.31 -18.72
N PHE A 376 -18.52 0.00 -17.44
CA PHE A 376 -19.79 0.47 -16.91
C PHE A 376 -19.58 1.63 -15.91
N PRO A 377 -20.27 2.77 -16.08
CA PRO A 377 -20.07 3.95 -15.23
C PRO A 377 -20.93 3.90 -13.96
N PHE A 378 -20.40 4.40 -12.83
CA PHE A 378 -21.17 4.46 -11.56
C PHE A 378 -22.39 5.39 -11.65
N MET A 379 -22.39 6.38 -12.55
CA MET A 379 -23.54 7.27 -12.77
C MET A 379 -24.81 6.55 -13.26
N ALA A 380 -24.68 5.37 -13.85
CA ALA A 380 -25.80 4.54 -14.29
C ALA A 380 -26.29 3.58 -13.18
N ASN A 381 -25.54 3.42 -12.09
CA ASN A 381 -25.89 2.53 -10.99
C ASN A 381 -26.86 3.21 -10.00
N GLY A 382 -27.99 2.56 -9.72
CA GLY A 382 -29.00 3.08 -8.79
C GLY A 382 -28.51 3.23 -7.35
N ARG A 383 -27.65 2.30 -6.87
CA ARG A 383 -27.09 2.37 -5.51
C ARG A 383 -26.12 3.54 -5.35
N ALA A 384 -25.28 3.79 -6.35
CA ALA A 384 -24.36 4.93 -6.42
C ALA A 384 -25.13 6.26 -6.37
N ARG A 385 -26.22 6.38 -7.15
CA ARG A 385 -27.13 7.54 -7.07
C ARG A 385 -27.74 7.72 -5.67
N ALA A 386 -28.16 6.64 -5.02
CA ALA A 386 -28.69 6.70 -3.66
C ALA A 386 -27.63 7.09 -2.61
N LEU A 387 -26.33 6.84 -2.87
CA LEU A 387 -25.23 7.35 -2.04
C LEU A 387 -24.95 8.84 -2.27
N GLY A 388 -25.33 9.39 -3.43
CA GLY A 388 -24.85 10.69 -3.88
C GLY A 388 -23.43 10.65 -4.42
N ASP A 389 -22.89 9.46 -4.66
CA ASP A 389 -21.52 9.23 -5.11
C ASP A 389 -21.55 8.41 -6.41
N THR A 390 -21.30 9.10 -7.53
CA THR A 390 -21.51 8.58 -8.90
C THR A 390 -20.30 8.74 -9.80
N GLU A 391 -19.19 9.26 -9.27
CA GLU A 391 -17.98 9.48 -10.07
C GLU A 391 -17.27 8.14 -10.34
N GLY A 392 -16.75 8.01 -11.55
CA GLY A 392 -15.93 6.86 -11.96
C GLY A 392 -16.67 5.73 -12.68
N LYS A 393 -16.00 4.59 -12.80
CA LYS A 393 -16.41 3.43 -13.62
C LYS A 393 -15.72 2.14 -13.16
N VAL A 394 -16.28 1.02 -13.62
CA VAL A 394 -15.63 -0.29 -13.66
C VAL A 394 -15.19 -0.60 -15.09
N LYS A 395 -13.99 -1.15 -15.25
CA LYS A 395 -13.41 -1.62 -16.51
C LYS A 395 -12.95 -3.07 -16.36
N ILE A 396 -13.39 -3.94 -17.25
CA ILE A 396 -12.99 -5.35 -17.31
C ILE A 396 -12.32 -5.63 -18.65
N LEU A 397 -11.19 -6.34 -18.58
CA LEU A 397 -10.43 -6.82 -19.73
C LEU A 397 -10.51 -8.36 -19.72
N ALA A 398 -11.00 -8.94 -20.80
CA ALA A 398 -11.14 -10.39 -20.94
C ALA A 398 -10.42 -10.88 -22.20
N ASP A 399 -9.86 -12.08 -22.16
CA ASP A 399 -9.22 -12.71 -23.32
C ASP A 399 -10.23 -12.83 -24.47
N GLU A 400 -9.80 -12.49 -25.69
CA GLU A 400 -10.69 -12.46 -26.85
C GLU A 400 -11.23 -13.86 -27.21
N LYS A 401 -10.43 -14.93 -26.98
CA LYS A 401 -10.76 -16.29 -27.40
C LYS A 401 -11.43 -17.10 -26.29
N THR A 402 -10.96 -16.97 -25.06
CA THR A 402 -11.41 -17.81 -23.94
C THR A 402 -12.35 -17.11 -22.98
N ASP A 403 -12.57 -15.80 -23.16
CA ASP A 403 -13.34 -14.93 -22.26
C ASP A 403 -12.81 -14.83 -20.83
N ARG A 404 -11.62 -15.40 -20.55
CA ARG A 404 -11.00 -15.37 -19.22
C ARG A 404 -10.73 -13.93 -18.81
N ILE A 405 -11.11 -13.55 -17.60
CA ILE A 405 -10.79 -12.22 -17.06
C ILE A 405 -9.27 -12.09 -16.91
N LEU A 406 -8.71 -11.09 -17.56
CA LEU A 406 -7.27 -10.78 -17.56
C LEU A 406 -6.94 -9.62 -16.62
N GLY A 407 -7.90 -8.72 -16.37
CA GLY A 407 -7.74 -7.61 -15.45
C GLY A 407 -9.05 -6.88 -15.20
N VAL A 408 -9.18 -6.34 -13.98
CA VAL A 408 -10.33 -5.55 -13.55
C VAL A 408 -9.82 -4.29 -12.87
N HIS A 409 -10.36 -3.14 -13.27
CA HIS A 409 -9.93 -1.83 -12.80
C HIS A 409 -11.16 -0.99 -12.44
N ILE A 410 -11.16 -0.41 -11.26
CA ILE A 410 -12.30 0.30 -10.68
C ILE A 410 -11.81 1.66 -10.19
N ILE A 411 -12.54 2.72 -10.52
CA ILE A 411 -12.51 4.00 -9.84
C ILE A 411 -13.94 4.34 -9.44
N GLY A 412 -14.20 4.52 -8.15
CA GLY A 412 -15.56 4.79 -7.66
C GLY A 412 -15.77 4.49 -6.18
N PRO A 413 -17.02 4.60 -5.70
CA PRO A 413 -17.36 4.30 -4.32
C PRO A 413 -17.00 2.85 -3.96
N ARG A 414 -16.28 2.68 -2.84
CA ARG A 414 -15.92 1.38 -2.26
C ARG A 414 -15.16 0.45 -3.23
N ALA A 415 -14.38 1.01 -4.15
CA ALA A 415 -13.58 0.24 -5.10
C ALA A 415 -12.66 -0.78 -4.39
N GLY A 416 -12.11 -0.41 -3.24
CA GLY A 416 -11.25 -1.28 -2.43
C GLY A 416 -11.93 -2.53 -1.88
N ASP A 417 -13.25 -2.46 -1.63
CA ASP A 417 -14.05 -3.63 -1.24
C ASP A 417 -14.53 -4.42 -2.47
N LEU A 418 -14.98 -3.72 -3.52
CA LEU A 418 -15.49 -4.33 -4.74
C LEU A 418 -14.44 -5.19 -5.46
N ILE A 419 -13.17 -4.78 -5.42
CA ILE A 419 -12.08 -5.50 -6.10
C ILE A 419 -11.86 -6.92 -5.57
N ALA A 420 -12.34 -7.24 -4.36
CA ALA A 420 -12.21 -8.57 -3.79
C ALA A 420 -12.94 -9.64 -4.64
N GLU A 421 -14.12 -9.30 -5.19
CA GLU A 421 -14.85 -10.18 -6.10
C GLU A 421 -14.04 -10.47 -7.37
N ALA A 422 -13.41 -9.46 -7.94
CA ALA A 422 -12.56 -9.60 -9.11
C ALA A 422 -11.28 -10.41 -8.82
N ALA A 423 -10.66 -10.22 -7.66
CA ALA A 423 -9.49 -10.99 -7.24
C ALA A 423 -9.81 -12.48 -7.13
N VAL A 424 -10.95 -12.82 -6.53
CA VAL A 424 -11.46 -14.19 -6.47
C VAL A 424 -11.74 -14.73 -7.88
N ALA A 425 -12.42 -13.95 -8.74
CA ALA A 425 -12.69 -14.36 -10.11
C ALA A 425 -11.41 -14.70 -10.89
N ILE A 426 -10.35 -13.88 -10.79
CA ILE A 426 -9.06 -14.14 -11.41
C ILE A 426 -8.38 -15.38 -10.82
N ALA A 427 -8.44 -15.57 -9.49
CA ALA A 427 -7.89 -16.74 -8.83
C ALA A 427 -8.53 -18.06 -9.32
N PHE A 428 -9.83 -18.04 -9.63
CA PHE A 428 -10.55 -19.18 -10.24
C PHE A 428 -10.47 -19.21 -11.76
N SER A 429 -9.73 -18.30 -12.40
CA SER A 429 -9.65 -18.16 -13.86
C SER A 429 -11.02 -18.00 -14.53
N ALA A 430 -11.95 -17.34 -13.85
CA ALA A 430 -13.31 -17.12 -14.33
C ALA A 430 -13.35 -16.32 -15.63
N SER A 431 -14.37 -16.57 -16.43
CA SER A 431 -14.71 -15.77 -17.61
C SER A 431 -15.53 -14.52 -17.24
N ALA A 432 -15.62 -13.55 -18.15
CA ALA A 432 -16.57 -12.45 -18.00
C ALA A 432 -18.02 -12.99 -17.96
N GLU A 433 -18.31 -14.05 -18.72
CA GLU A 433 -19.58 -14.78 -18.68
C GLU A 433 -19.92 -15.34 -17.30
N ASP A 434 -18.97 -16.02 -16.65
CA ASP A 434 -19.17 -16.54 -15.30
C ASP A 434 -19.57 -15.40 -14.34
N LEU A 435 -18.86 -14.26 -14.43
CA LEU A 435 -19.11 -13.11 -13.55
C LEU A 435 -20.51 -12.52 -13.78
N PHE A 436 -20.93 -12.26 -15.03
CA PHE A 436 -22.24 -11.64 -15.24
C PHE A 436 -23.43 -12.59 -15.05
N ARG A 437 -23.23 -13.91 -15.20
CA ARG A 437 -24.27 -14.91 -14.92
C ARG A 437 -24.48 -15.13 -13.43
N CYS A 438 -23.53 -14.77 -12.58
CA CYS A 438 -23.72 -14.75 -11.14
C CYS A 438 -24.76 -13.70 -10.73
N SER A 439 -25.61 -14.07 -9.76
CA SER A 439 -26.58 -13.15 -9.18
C SER A 439 -25.86 -12.11 -8.33
N HIS A 440 -25.96 -10.84 -8.71
CA HIS A 440 -25.52 -9.71 -7.90
C HIS A 440 -26.75 -9.11 -7.21
N ALA A 441 -26.64 -8.82 -5.91
CA ALA A 441 -27.76 -8.28 -5.15
C ALA A 441 -28.16 -6.88 -5.68
N HIS A 442 -29.46 -6.58 -5.65
CA HIS A 442 -29.99 -5.28 -6.10
C HIS A 442 -30.73 -4.55 -4.98
N PRO A 443 -30.52 -3.23 -4.77
CA PRO A 443 -29.50 -2.40 -5.42
C PRO A 443 -28.15 -2.47 -4.69
N THR A 444 -27.06 -2.76 -5.41
CA THR A 444 -25.69 -2.71 -4.86
C THR A 444 -24.70 -2.09 -5.85
N LEU A 445 -23.52 -1.74 -5.32
CA LEU A 445 -22.42 -1.25 -6.16
C LEU A 445 -21.80 -2.37 -7.00
N SER A 446 -21.83 -3.62 -6.53
CA SER A 446 -21.25 -4.75 -7.29
C SER A 446 -21.97 -5.02 -8.60
N GLU A 447 -23.21 -4.57 -8.77
CA GLU A 447 -23.90 -4.61 -10.08
C GLU A 447 -23.09 -3.91 -11.20
N THR A 448 -22.22 -2.96 -10.86
CA THR A 448 -21.29 -2.36 -11.83
C THR A 448 -20.25 -3.33 -12.41
N LEU A 449 -19.80 -4.31 -11.62
CA LEU A 449 -18.93 -5.40 -12.09
C LEU A 449 -19.68 -6.30 -13.07
N LYS A 450 -20.91 -6.69 -12.72
CA LYS A 450 -21.79 -7.47 -13.59
C LYS A 450 -22.03 -6.77 -14.94
N GLU A 451 -22.40 -5.49 -14.92
CA GLU A 451 -22.66 -4.74 -16.14
C GLU A 451 -21.40 -4.51 -16.97
N ALA A 452 -20.25 -4.25 -16.33
CA ALA A 452 -18.98 -4.16 -17.05
C ALA A 452 -18.60 -5.51 -17.68
N ALA A 453 -18.92 -6.64 -17.03
CA ALA A 453 -18.70 -7.97 -17.59
C ALA A 453 -19.64 -8.26 -18.77
N LEU A 454 -20.92 -7.87 -18.71
CA LEU A 454 -21.83 -7.90 -19.86
C LEU A 454 -21.33 -7.02 -21.01
N ALA A 455 -20.77 -5.84 -20.70
CA ALA A 455 -20.24 -4.91 -21.67
C ALA A 455 -19.04 -5.48 -22.45
N VAL A 456 -18.29 -6.44 -21.91
CA VAL A 456 -17.24 -7.18 -22.65
C VAL A 456 -17.81 -7.81 -23.93
N HIS A 457 -19.07 -8.23 -23.89
CA HIS A 457 -19.80 -8.84 -25.01
C HIS A 457 -20.78 -7.86 -25.68
N GLY A 458 -20.80 -6.58 -25.31
CA GLY A 458 -21.75 -5.59 -25.82
C GLY A 458 -23.19 -5.82 -25.36
N GLN A 459 -23.39 -6.46 -24.21
CA GLN A 459 -24.71 -6.88 -23.70
C GLN A 459 -25.13 -6.18 -22.39
N ALA A 460 -24.51 -5.06 -22.04
CA ALA A 460 -24.89 -4.29 -20.86
C ALA A 460 -26.37 -3.88 -20.94
N LEU A 461 -27.09 -4.00 -19.83
CA LEU A 461 -28.55 -3.83 -19.75
C LEU A 461 -28.95 -2.44 -19.26
N HIS A 462 -28.08 -1.76 -18.52
CA HIS A 462 -28.41 -0.55 -17.77
C HIS A 462 -27.52 0.65 -18.12
N ILE A 463 -26.99 0.72 -19.34
CA ILE A 463 -26.08 1.80 -19.80
C ILE A 463 -26.74 2.79 -20.75
#